data_AF-A0A811MQP5-F1
#
_entry.id   AF-A0A811MQP5-F1
#
_cell.length_a   1.000
_cell.length_b   1.000
_cell.length_c   1.000
_cell.angle_alpha   90.00
_cell.angle_beta   90.00
_cell.angle_gamma   90.00
#
_symmetry.space_group_name_H-M   'P 1'
#
loop_
_entity.id
_entity.type
_entity.pdbx_description
1 polymer ?
#
loop_
_entity_poly.entity_id
_entity_poly.type
_entity_poly.pdbx_seq_one_letter_code
_entity_poly.pdbx_strand_id
1 'polypeptide(L)'
;MEAIFANDMAHSKFALGCRGERNFSEEEMLMLTNMSDAVNNVANALREIGPAHVDANLYLAMMEMPGFSEEALIVAYTFLLDNKAQGRCFVNMSDAHRALWLRTFLAKNYYV
;
A
#
# COMPACT_ATOMS: atom_id res chain seq x y z
N MET A 1 -16.93 18.65 -24.31
CA MET A 1 -16.80 17.70 -23.18
C MET A 1 -16.83 18.38 -21.82
N GLU A 2 -16.57 19.69 -21.73
CA GLU A 2 -16.73 20.50 -20.49
C GLU A 2 -18.17 20.62 -19.96
N ALA A 3 -19.19 20.53 -20.84
CA ALA A 3 -20.58 20.78 -20.46
C ALA A 3 -21.26 19.64 -19.66
N ILE A 4 -20.68 18.43 -19.64
CA ILE A 4 -21.28 17.27 -18.96
C ILE A 4 -20.96 17.30 -17.46
N PHE A 5 -19.77 17.77 -17.08
CA PHE A 5 -19.38 17.91 -15.67
C PHE A 5 -20.19 18.99 -14.92
N ALA A 6 -20.56 20.08 -15.60
CA ALA A 6 -21.35 21.15 -14.99
C ALA A 6 -22.82 20.75 -14.74
N ASN A 7 -23.40 19.91 -15.61
CA ASN A 7 -24.81 19.55 -15.52
C ASN A 7 -25.10 18.43 -14.51
N ASP A 8 -24.12 17.57 -14.23
CA ASP A 8 -24.25 16.49 -13.25
C ASP A 8 -24.14 17.00 -11.80
N MET A 9 -23.42 18.11 -11.60
CA MET A 9 -23.30 18.78 -10.30
C MET A 9 -24.58 19.52 -9.88
N ALA A 10 -25.43 19.92 -10.84
CA ALA A 10 -26.71 20.59 -10.56
C ALA A 10 -27.83 19.65 -10.09
N HIS A 11 -27.70 18.34 -10.35
CA HIS A 11 -28.71 17.34 -10.00
C HIS A 11 -28.25 16.29 -8.98
N SER A 12 -26.97 16.27 -8.61
CA SER A 12 -26.48 15.43 -7.52
C SER A 12 -26.98 15.95 -6.17
N LYS A 13 -28.15 15.44 -5.75
CA LYS A 13 -28.53 15.43 -4.34
C LYS A 13 -27.49 14.59 -3.59
N PHE A 14 -26.44 15.23 -3.08
CA PHE A 14 -25.49 14.61 -2.17
C PHE A 14 -26.22 14.27 -0.86
N ALA A 15 -26.87 13.12 -0.83
CA ALA A 15 -27.48 12.55 0.36
C ALA A 15 -26.39 12.03 1.30
N LEU A 16 -25.65 12.95 1.92
CA LEU A 16 -25.02 12.68 3.21
C LEU A 16 -26.17 12.37 4.19
N GLY A 17 -26.06 11.27 4.91
CA GLY A 17 -27.10 10.69 5.77
C GLY A 17 -27.51 11.52 6.99
N CYS A 18 -27.76 12.82 6.82
CA CYS A 18 -28.41 13.69 7.77
C CYS A 18 -29.88 13.84 7.33
N ARG A 19 -30.81 13.49 8.22
CA ARG A 19 -32.27 13.56 7.97
C ARG A 19 -32.69 14.94 7.43
N GLY A 20 -33.11 14.98 6.17
CA GLY A 20 -33.86 16.07 5.53
C GLY A 20 -33.21 16.61 4.26
N GLU A 21 -33.98 16.73 3.17
CA GLU A 21 -33.56 17.44 1.95
C GLU A 21 -33.37 18.93 2.27
N ARG A 22 -32.12 19.33 2.56
CA ARG A 22 -31.74 20.74 2.72
C ARG A 22 -30.93 21.12 1.49
N ASN A 23 -31.39 22.13 0.76
CA ASN A 23 -30.59 22.73 -0.30
C ASN A 23 -29.45 23.51 0.36
N PHE A 24 -28.21 23.24 -0.06
CA PHE A 24 -27.05 23.98 0.43
C PHE A 24 -27.14 25.45 -0.01
N SER A 25 -26.81 26.37 0.89
CA SER A 25 -26.57 27.76 0.55
C SER A 25 -25.33 27.91 -0.35
N GLU A 26 -25.22 29.02 -1.07
CA GLU A 26 -24.07 29.30 -1.93
C GLU A 26 -22.74 29.29 -1.14
N GLU A 27 -22.77 29.74 0.12
CA GLU A 27 -21.63 29.70 1.02
C GLU A 27 -21.23 28.27 1.40
N GLU A 28 -22.20 27.41 1.72
CA GLU A 28 -21.95 25.99 1.97
C GLU A 28 -21.40 25.28 0.73
N MET A 29 -21.90 25.62 -0.46
CA MET A 29 -21.39 25.07 -1.73
C MET A 29 -19.93 25.49 -1.99
N LEU A 30 -19.59 26.75 -1.67
CA LEU A 30 -18.22 27.26 -1.77
C LEU A 30 -17.28 26.55 -0.79
N MET A 31 -17.72 26.30 0.44
CA MET A 31 -16.96 25.55 1.44
C MET A 31 -16.70 24.10 0.99
N LEU A 32 -17.72 23.41 0.45
CA LEU A 32 -17.58 22.05 -0.06
C LEU A 32 -16.61 21.97 -1.26
N THR A 33 -16.64 22.97 -2.13
CA THR A 33 -15.71 23.06 -3.27
C THR A 33 -14.28 23.28 -2.79
N ASN A 34 -14.05 24.21 -1.87
CA ASN A 34 -12.72 24.46 -1.29
C ASN A 34 -12.17 23.25 -0.52
N MET A 35 -13.04 22.42 0.08
CA MET A 35 -12.63 21.18 0.74
C MET A 35 -12.25 20.06 -0.24
N SER A 36 -12.72 20.10 -1.48
CA SER A 36 -12.47 19.05 -2.48
C SER A 36 -10.98 18.94 -2.83
N ASP A 37 -10.27 20.07 -2.89
CA ASP A 37 -8.83 20.08 -3.13
C ASP A 37 -8.04 19.43 -1.99
N ALA A 38 -8.44 19.67 -0.74
CA ALA A 38 -7.84 19.05 0.42
C ALA A 38 -8.04 17.52 0.41
N VAL A 39 -9.26 17.06 0.09
CA VAL A 39 -9.57 15.63 -0.04
C VAL A 39 -8.81 14.99 -1.20
N ASN A 40 -8.68 15.68 -2.34
CA ASN A 40 -7.89 15.20 -3.47
C ASN A 40 -6.40 15.08 -3.13
N ASN A 41 -5.84 16.03 -2.38
CA ASN A 41 -4.46 15.96 -1.92
C ASN A 41 -4.23 14.77 -0.98
N VAL A 42 -5.17 14.50 -0.06
CA VAL A 42 -5.13 13.30 0.79
C VAL A 42 -5.25 12.02 -0.04
N ALA A 43 -6.17 11.97 -0.99
CA ALA A 43 -6.34 10.81 -1.88
C ALA A 43 -5.09 10.55 -2.74
N ASN A 44 -4.44 11.61 -3.23
CA ASN A 44 -3.18 11.51 -3.95
C ASN A 44 -2.05 11.00 -3.06
N ALA A 45 -1.90 11.53 -1.84
CA ALA A 45 -0.90 11.06 -0.88
C ALA A 45 -1.12 9.58 -0.50
N LEU A 46 -2.38 9.16 -0.30
CA LEU A 46 -2.72 7.76 -0.04
C LEU A 46 -2.46 6.86 -1.25
N ARG A 47 -2.62 7.35 -2.48
CA ARG A 47 -2.27 6.60 -3.70
C ARG A 47 -0.76 6.42 -3.85
N GLU A 48 0.03 7.40 -3.43
CA GLU A 48 1.50 7.31 -3.41
C GLU A 48 2.00 6.35 -2.31
N ILE A 49 1.26 6.23 -1.21
CA ILE A 49 1.38 5.12 -0.27
C ILE A 49 0.75 3.89 -0.92
N GLY A 50 1.38 3.40 -1.99
CA GLY A 50 0.94 2.21 -2.70
C GLY A 50 0.72 1.06 -1.72
N PRO A 51 -0.21 0.13 -2.02
CA PRO A 51 -0.40 -1.05 -1.18
C PRO A 51 0.98 -1.67 -0.98
N ALA A 52 1.29 -2.06 0.26
CA ALA A 52 2.53 -2.77 0.57
C ALA A 52 2.59 -4.02 -0.32
N HIS A 53 3.14 -3.85 -1.51
CA HIS A 53 3.34 -4.89 -2.49
C HIS A 53 4.65 -5.53 -2.07
N VAL A 54 4.59 -6.84 -1.90
CA VAL A 54 5.81 -7.60 -1.81
C VAL A 54 6.44 -7.51 -3.18
N ASP A 55 7.71 -7.10 -3.24
CA ASP A 55 8.43 -6.96 -4.50
C ASP A 55 8.34 -8.28 -5.27
N ALA A 56 8.00 -8.21 -6.57
CA ALA A 56 7.89 -9.39 -7.42
C ALA A 56 9.19 -10.21 -7.44
N ASN A 57 10.32 -9.58 -7.10
CA ASN A 57 11.62 -10.22 -7.04
C ASN A 57 11.93 -10.92 -5.70
N LEU A 58 11.04 -10.86 -4.68
CA LEU A 58 11.33 -11.49 -3.39
C LEU A 58 11.55 -12.99 -3.50
N TYR A 59 10.74 -13.68 -4.31
CA TYR A 59 10.88 -15.12 -4.50
C TYR A 59 12.24 -15.47 -5.10
N LEU A 60 12.63 -14.80 -6.19
CA LEU A 60 13.92 -15.01 -6.85
C LEU A 60 15.09 -14.68 -5.90
N ALA A 61 15.05 -13.52 -5.25
CA ALA A 61 16.07 -13.08 -4.30
C ALA A 61 16.26 -14.04 -3.11
N MET A 62 15.22 -14.80 -2.76
CA MET A 62 15.29 -15.84 -1.72
C MET A 62 15.79 -17.17 -2.27
N MET A 63 15.22 -17.65 -3.38
CA MET A 63 15.50 -18.99 -3.91
C MET A 63 16.87 -19.09 -4.58
N GLU A 64 17.46 -17.97 -5.03
CA GLU A 64 18.81 -17.95 -5.59
C GLU A 64 19.91 -17.96 -4.53
N MET A 65 19.57 -17.97 -3.23
CA MET A 65 20.57 -17.94 -2.15
C MET A 65 21.29 -19.29 -2.00
N PRO A 66 22.60 -19.36 -2.34
CA PRO A 66 23.32 -20.63 -2.28
C PRO A 66 23.67 -21.02 -0.84
N GLY A 67 23.76 -22.33 -0.58
CA GLY A 67 24.22 -22.87 0.71
C GLY A 67 23.14 -23.00 1.78
N PHE A 68 21.87 -22.88 1.42
CA PHE A 68 20.72 -23.15 2.26
C PHE A 68 19.85 -24.25 1.63
N SER A 69 19.16 -25.05 2.43
CA SER A 69 18.19 -26.01 1.89
C SER A 69 16.94 -25.28 1.41
N GLU A 70 16.23 -25.88 0.45
CA GLU A 70 15.00 -25.32 -0.10
C GLU A 70 13.94 -25.12 0.99
N GLU A 71 13.82 -26.07 1.92
CA GLU A 71 12.88 -25.97 3.05
C GLU A 71 13.17 -24.76 3.93
N ALA A 72 14.45 -24.49 4.23
CA ALA A 72 14.85 -23.35 5.02
C ALA A 72 14.56 -22.02 4.29
N LEU A 73 14.78 -21.99 2.97
CA LEU A 73 14.45 -20.83 2.14
C LEU A 73 12.94 -20.58 2.08
N ILE A 74 12.12 -21.63 1.99
CA ILE A 74 10.66 -21.52 2.00
C ILE A 74 10.15 -20.99 3.35
N VAL A 75 10.71 -21.43 4.48
CA VAL A 75 10.34 -20.92 5.81
C VAL A 75 10.68 -19.44 5.96
N ALA A 76 11.84 -19.01 5.48
CA ALA A 76 12.21 -17.59 5.48
C ALA A 76 11.33 -16.77 4.52
N TYR A 77 10.99 -17.33 3.35
CA TYR A 77 10.14 -16.70 2.36
C TYR A 77 8.73 -16.42 2.90
N THR A 78 8.08 -17.41 3.51
CA THR A 78 6.74 -17.24 4.08
C THR A 78 6.73 -16.19 5.19
N PHE A 79 7.76 -16.17 6.04
CA PHE A 79 7.93 -15.11 7.03
C PHE A 79 8.02 -13.71 6.40
N LEU A 80 8.76 -13.55 5.30
CA LEU A 80 8.90 -12.25 4.62
C LEU A 80 7.64 -11.84 3.85
N LEU A 81 6.81 -12.80 3.41
CA LEU A 81 5.48 -12.51 2.85
C LEU A 81 4.57 -11.86 3.91
N ASP A 82 4.62 -12.38 5.13
CA ASP A 82 3.87 -11.83 6.26
C ASP A 82 4.49 -10.50 6.75
N ASN A 83 5.82 -10.38 6.67
CA ASN A 83 6.55 -9.17 7.08
C ASN A 83 7.05 -8.35 5.88
N LYS A 84 6.11 -7.69 5.20
CA LYS A 84 6.35 -6.95 3.95
C LYS A 84 7.45 -5.89 4.03
N ALA A 85 7.62 -5.22 5.16
CA ALA A 85 8.67 -4.21 5.33
C ALA A 85 10.07 -4.86 5.32
N GLN A 86 10.22 -5.99 6.01
CA GLN A 86 11.46 -6.76 5.97
C GLN A 86 11.68 -7.40 4.59
N GLY A 87 10.63 -7.89 3.93
CA GLY A 87 10.70 -8.44 2.57
C GLY A 87 11.26 -7.43 1.57
N ARG A 88 10.78 -6.19 1.60
CA ARG A 88 11.33 -5.10 0.76
C ARG A 88 12.78 -4.77 1.10
N CYS A 89 13.13 -4.75 2.39
CA CYS A 89 14.51 -4.50 2.81
C CYS A 89 15.45 -5.62 2.31
N PHE A 90 15.03 -6.88 2.44
CA PHE A 90 15.79 -8.06 2.01
C PHE A 90 16.12 -8.02 0.51
N VAL A 91 15.16 -7.66 -0.34
CA VAL A 91 15.39 -7.52 -1.79
C VAL A 91 16.40 -6.41 -2.10
N ASN A 92 16.47 -5.35 -1.30
CA ASN A 92 17.43 -4.27 -1.51
C ASN A 92 18.82 -4.53 -0.88
N MET A 93 19.00 -5.63 -0.14
CA MET A 93 20.30 -6.01 0.42
C MET A 93 21.23 -6.62 -0.64
N SER A 94 22.54 -6.49 -0.42
CA SER A 94 23.54 -7.29 -1.14
C SER A 94 23.45 -8.77 -0.75
N ASP A 95 23.92 -9.65 -1.62
CA ASP A 95 23.88 -11.10 -1.39
C ASP A 95 24.56 -11.52 -0.09
N ALA A 96 25.67 -10.87 0.27
CA ALA A 96 26.36 -11.10 1.54
C ALA A 96 25.48 -10.77 2.76
N HIS A 97 24.73 -9.67 2.70
CA HIS A 97 23.81 -9.28 3.77
C HIS A 97 22.56 -10.18 3.80
N ARG A 98 22.03 -10.59 2.64
CA ARG A 98 20.93 -11.58 2.57
C ARG A 98 21.34 -12.91 3.21
N ALA A 99 22.54 -13.41 2.90
CA ALA A 99 23.06 -14.63 3.49
C ALA A 99 23.25 -14.51 5.02
N LEU A 100 23.72 -13.36 5.51
CA LEU A 100 23.86 -13.11 6.95
C LEU A 100 22.51 -13.05 7.66
N TRP A 101 21.53 -12.36 7.05
CA TRP A 101 20.17 -12.29 7.55
C TRP A 101 19.55 -13.68 7.63
N LEU A 102 19.67 -14.49 6.57
CA LEU A 102 19.17 -15.86 6.53
C LEU A 102 19.77 -16.75 7.62
N ARG A 103 21.10 -16.74 7.79
CA ARG A 103 21.74 -17.51 8.88
C ARG A 103 21.20 -17.12 10.25
N THR A 104 21.04 -15.82 10.49
CA THR A 104 20.57 -15.30 11.77
C THR A 104 19.09 -15.64 12.01
N PHE A 105 18.27 -15.54 10.97
CA PHE A 105 16.85 -15.88 11.02
C PHE A 105 16.66 -17.38 11.26
N LEU A 106 17.32 -18.23 10.49
CA LEU A 106 17.16 -19.69 10.57
C LEU A 106 17.72 -20.29 11.87
N ALA A 107 18.84 -19.75 12.37
CA ALA A 107 19.38 -20.15 13.67
C ALA A 107 18.38 -19.91 14.82
N LYS A 108 17.48 -18.94 14.67
CA LYS A 108 16.45 -18.62 15.69
C LYS A 108 15.13 -19.34 15.47
N ASN A 109 14.77 -19.64 14.23
CA ASN A 109 13.39 -20.02 13.87
C ASN A 109 13.28 -21.41 13.24
N TYR A 110 14.38 -22.09 12.91
CA TYR A 110 14.33 -23.34 12.15
C TYR A 110 15.28 -24.44 12.68
N TYR A 111 16.48 -24.07 13.12
CA TYR A 111 17.49 -25.04 13.60
C TYR A 111 17.59 -25.15 15.13
N VAL A 112 16.57 -24.71 15.86
CA VAL A 112 16.50 -24.79 17.34
C VAL A 112 16.03 -26.17 17.77
#